data_AF-A0A016TG71-F1
#
_entry.id   AF-A0A016TG71-F1
#
_cell.length_a   1.000
_cell.length_b   1.000
_cell.length_c   1.000
_cell.angle_alpha   90.00
_cell.angle_beta   90.00
_cell.angle_gamma   90.00
#
_symmetry.space_group_name_H-M   'P 1'
#
loop_
_entity.id
_entity.type
_entity.pdbx_description
1 polymer ?
#
loop_
_entity_poly.entity_id
_entity_poly.type
_entity_poly.pdbx_seq_one_letter_code
_entity_poly.pdbx_strand_id
1 'polypeptide(L)'
;MMKTVIVLLMILAVVVCQQRWWEREIKDIPGVSAENMAKLRQIMTPRPTSREEFKQKITEWKNGLPEAEKAAAEAHRQKMRELHHKNHPHPHPHHP
;
A
#
# COMPACT_ATOMS: atom_id res chain seq x y z
N MET A 1 -6.75 -29.44 25.70
CA MET A 1 -5.52 -28.62 25.66
C MET A 1 -4.79 -28.69 24.31
N MET A 2 -4.32 -29.84 23.81
CA MET A 2 -3.63 -29.89 22.49
C MET A 2 -4.48 -29.36 21.32
N LYS A 3 -5.76 -29.72 21.23
CA LYS A 3 -6.64 -29.27 20.15
C LYS A 3 -6.76 -27.74 20.09
N THR A 4 -6.84 -27.08 21.24
CA THR A 4 -6.92 -25.61 21.34
C THR A 4 -5.61 -24.93 20.93
N VAL A 5 -4.46 -25.49 21.35
CA VAL A 5 -3.13 -25.00 20.96
C VAL A 5 -2.91 -25.15 19.45
N ILE A 6 -3.30 -26.29 18.87
CA ILE A 6 -3.21 -26.52 17.41
C ILE A 6 -4.05 -25.50 16.64
N VAL A 7 -5.28 -25.22 17.08
CA VAL A 7 -6.14 -24.21 16.46
C VAL A 7 -5.51 -22.81 16.54
N LEU A 8 -4.93 -22.43 17.67
CA LEU A 8 -4.24 -21.15 17.83
C LEU A 8 -3.02 -21.02 16.91
N LEU A 9 -2.20 -22.07 16.81
CA LEU A 9 -1.03 -22.08 15.91
C LEU A 9 -1.45 -21.98 14.43
N MET A 10 -2.54 -22.62 14.03
CA MET A 10 -3.09 -22.53 12.68
C MET A 10 -3.57 -21.12 12.35
N ILE A 11 -4.27 -20.45 13.28
CA ILE A 11 -4.71 -19.07 13.09
C ILE A 11 -3.51 -18.13 12.96
N LEU A 12 -2.50 -18.27 13.82
CA LEU A 12 -1.28 -17.46 13.77
C LEU A 12 -0.52 -17.67 12.44
N ALA A 13 -0.42 -18.92 11.98
CA ALA A 13 0.23 -19.23 10.69
C ALA A 13 -0.50 -18.55 9.52
N VAL A 14 -1.84 -18.56 9.49
CA VAL A 14 -2.62 -17.88 8.44
C VAL A 14 -2.40 -16.37 8.47
N VAL A 15 -2.39 -15.75 9.66
CA VAL A 15 -2.14 -14.30 9.81
C VAL A 15 -0.74 -13.92 9.32
N VAL A 16 0.29 -14.66 9.72
CA VAL A 16 1.68 -14.41 9.30
C VAL A 16 1.84 -14.59 7.78
N CYS A 17 1.23 -15.62 7.20
CA CYS A 17 1.27 -15.85 5.75
C CYS A 17 0.58 -14.71 4.97
N GLN A 18 -0.58 -14.22 5.44
CA GLN A 18 -1.26 -13.11 4.79
C GLN A 18 -0.47 -11.80 4.88
N GLN A 19 0.15 -11.50 6.02
CA GLN A 19 1.01 -10.33 6.18
C GLN A 19 2.22 -10.38 5.23
N ARG A 20 2.92 -11.50 5.16
CA ARG A 20 4.10 -11.66 4.30
C ARG A 20 3.77 -11.55 2.81
N TRP A 21 2.59 -12.00 2.39
CA TRP A 21 2.13 -11.82 1.01
C TRP A 21 1.80 -10.35 0.72
N TRP A 22 1.12 -9.68 1.64
CA TRP A 22 0.78 -8.26 1.52
C TRP A 22 2.01 -7.35 1.50
N GLU A 23 3.02 -7.60 2.34
CA GLU A 23 4.28 -6.84 2.32
C GLU A 23 5.00 -6.89 0.97
N ARG A 24 4.90 -8.02 0.24
CA ARG A 24 5.45 -8.17 -1.11
C ARG A 24 4.67 -7.40 -2.18
N GLU A 25 3.41 -7.06 -1.91
CA GLU A 25 2.56 -6.31 -2.83
C GLU A 25 2.92 -4.81 -2.82
N ILE A 26 3.45 -4.30 -1.70
CA ILE A 26 3.92 -2.91 -1.56
C ILE A 26 5.30 -2.75 -2.22
N LYS A 27 5.26 -2.41 -3.51
CA LYS A 27 6.46 -2.12 -4.32
C LYS A 27 7.15 -0.86 -3.83
N ASP A 28 8.48 -0.86 -3.85
CA ASP A 28 9.27 0.32 -3.54
C ASP A 28 9.07 1.43 -4.57
N ILE A 29 9.00 2.66 -4.07
CA ILE A 29 8.88 3.86 -4.88
C ILE A 29 10.28 4.42 -5.13
N PRO A 30 10.71 4.55 -6.40
CA PRO A 30 12.00 5.15 -6.72
C PRO A 30 12.12 6.56 -6.14
N GLY A 31 13.23 6.83 -5.44
CA GLY A 31 13.50 8.14 -4.83
C GLY A 31 12.91 8.34 -3.42
N VAL A 32 12.19 7.35 -2.88
CA VAL A 32 11.85 7.28 -1.46
C VAL A 32 12.87 6.39 -0.76
N SER A 33 13.29 6.78 0.45
CA SER A 33 14.26 5.98 1.22
C SER A 33 13.68 4.64 1.67
N ALA A 34 14.55 3.64 1.84
CA ALA A 34 14.15 2.32 2.33
C ALA A 34 13.50 2.40 3.72
N GLU A 35 13.93 3.34 4.57
CA GLU A 35 13.34 3.58 5.88
C GLU A 35 11.89 4.07 5.76
N ASN A 36 11.63 5.05 4.90
CA ASN A 36 10.26 5.55 4.72
C ASN A 36 9.35 4.54 4.01
N MET A 37 9.90 3.70 3.13
CA MET A 37 9.17 2.54 2.59
C MET A 37 8.88 1.48 3.66
N ALA A 38 9.78 1.26 4.62
CA ALA A 38 9.53 0.37 5.76
C ALA A 38 8.41 0.91 6.66
N LYS A 39 8.41 2.23 6.94
CA LYS A 39 7.30 2.89 7.65
C LYS A 39 5.97 2.73 6.91
N LEU A 40 5.95 2.86 5.59
CA LEU A 40 4.74 2.62 4.80
C LEU A 40 4.21 1.20 4.98
N ARG A 41 5.09 0.19 4.88
CA ARG A 41 4.72 -1.22 5.08
C ARG A 41 4.15 -1.47 6.47
N GLN A 42 4.73 -0.84 7.48
CA GLN A 42 4.26 -0.93 8.86
C GLN A 42 2.86 -0.32 9.02
N ILE A 43 2.62 0.89 8.52
CA ILE A 43 1.31 1.56 8.60
C ILE A 43 0.25 0.79 7.81
N MET A 44 0.64 0.16 6.70
CA MET A 44 -0.22 -0.67 5.87
C MET A 44 -0.41 -2.10 6.41
N THR A 45 0.13 -2.42 7.58
CA THR A 45 0.00 -3.73 8.22
C THR A 45 -0.76 -3.57 9.56
N PRO A 46 -1.90 -4.26 9.76
CA PRO A 46 -2.56 -5.17 8.82
C PRO A 46 -3.11 -4.44 7.58
N ARG A 47 -3.30 -5.21 6.49
CA ARG A 47 -3.86 -4.72 5.23
C ARG A 47 -5.14 -3.93 5.51
N PRO A 48 -5.23 -2.66 5.07
CA PRO A 48 -6.44 -1.87 5.25
C PRO A 48 -7.64 -2.57 4.63
N THR A 49 -8.75 -2.59 5.34
CA THR A 49 -9.97 -3.31 4.89
C THR A 49 -10.87 -2.43 4.03
N SER A 50 -10.62 -1.11 4.02
CA SER A 50 -11.40 -0.14 3.25
C SER A 50 -10.51 0.83 2.46
N ARG A 51 -11.09 1.39 1.38
CA ARG A 51 -10.44 2.43 0.58
C ARG A 51 -10.18 3.70 1.38
N GLU A 52 -11.06 4.02 2.31
CA GLU A 52 -10.95 5.21 3.16
C GLU A 52 -9.79 5.08 4.15
N GLU A 53 -9.69 3.93 4.82
CA GLU A 53 -8.57 3.62 5.72
C GLU A 53 -7.24 3.62 4.94
N PHE A 54 -7.21 3.01 3.75
CA PHE A 54 -6.04 3.06 2.87
C PHE A 54 -5.65 4.50 2.53
N LYS A 55 -6.62 5.35 2.16
CA LYS A 55 -6.38 6.76 1.80
C LYS A 55 -5.86 7.55 2.99
N GLN A 56 -6.39 7.34 4.18
CA GLN A 56 -5.92 7.98 5.41
C GLN A 56 -4.47 7.60 5.71
N LYS A 57 -4.16 6.29 5.73
CA LYS A 57 -2.82 5.76 5.98
C LYS A 57 -1.78 6.26 4.95
N ILE A 58 -2.13 6.30 3.66
CA ILE A 58 -1.23 6.89 2.63
C ILE A 58 -1.02 8.38 2.87
N THR A 59 -2.06 9.11 3.28
CA THR A 59 -1.98 10.56 3.52
C THR A 59 -1.07 10.86 4.70
N GLU A 60 -1.22 10.10 5.79
CA GLU A 60 -0.35 10.16 6.96
C GLU A 60 1.11 9.90 6.60
N TRP A 61 1.38 8.78 5.92
CA TRP A 61 2.73 8.44 5.46
C TRP A 61 3.34 9.56 4.60
N LYS A 62 2.60 10.07 3.62
CA LYS A 62 3.07 11.14 2.72
C LYS A 62 3.36 12.45 3.46
N ASN A 63 2.61 12.76 4.52
CA ASN A 63 2.82 13.96 5.32
C ASN A 63 4.07 13.84 6.22
N GLY A 64 4.46 12.61 6.57
CA GLY A 64 5.70 12.34 7.30
C GLY A 64 6.96 12.27 6.44
N LEU A 65 6.83 12.37 5.10
CA LEU A 65 7.99 12.34 4.20
C LEU A 65 8.71 13.70 4.18
N PRO A 66 10.05 13.70 4.08
CA PRO A 66 10.80 14.91 3.73
C PRO A 66 10.43 15.38 2.32
N GLU A 67 10.58 16.68 2.06
CA GLU A 67 10.07 17.34 0.85
C GLU A 67 10.59 16.70 -0.46
N ALA A 68 11.87 16.34 -0.50
CA ALA A 68 12.48 15.66 -1.65
C ALA A 68 11.86 14.28 -1.93
N GLU A 69 11.60 13.47 -0.89
CA GLU A 69 10.97 12.16 -1.05
C GLU A 69 9.47 12.28 -1.38
N LYS A 70 8.81 13.33 -0.87
CA LYS A 70 7.42 13.64 -1.20
C LYS A 70 7.26 13.95 -2.68
N ALA A 71 8.19 14.72 -3.27
CA ALA A 71 8.23 14.98 -4.70
C ALA A 71 8.43 13.68 -5.51
N ALA A 72 9.33 12.79 -5.07
CA ALA A 72 9.53 11.49 -5.71
C ALA A 72 8.27 10.60 -5.65
N ALA A 73 7.59 10.56 -4.49
CA ALA A 73 6.33 9.84 -4.32
C ALA A 73 5.20 10.40 -5.21
N GLU A 74 5.13 11.72 -5.36
CA GLU A 74 4.15 12.38 -6.22
C GLU A 74 4.41 12.14 -7.70
N ALA A 75 5.67 12.24 -8.14
CA ALA A 75 6.07 11.92 -9.51
C ALA A 75 5.74 10.46 -9.86
N HIS A 76 6.01 9.51 -8.94
CA HIS A 76 5.62 8.12 -9.11
C HIS A 76 4.10 7.95 -9.24
N ARG A 77 3.33 8.62 -8.39
CA ARG A 77 1.86 8.61 -8.45
C ARG A 77 1.33 9.19 -9.76
N GLN A 78 1.95 10.24 -10.27
CA GLN A 78 1.58 10.83 -11.56
C GLN A 78 1.86 9.86 -12.71
N LYS A 79 3.06 9.27 -12.75
CA LYS A 79 3.42 8.24 -13.75
C LYS A 79 2.45 7.06 -13.75
N MET A 80 2.06 6.57 -12.57
CA MET A 80 1.08 5.48 -12.47
C MET A 80 -0.31 5.89 -12.96
N ARG A 81 -0.73 7.14 -12.73
CA ARG A 81 -1.98 7.69 -13.27
C ARG A 81 -1.96 7.81 -14.79
N GLU A 82 -0.86 8.30 -15.36
CA GLU A 82 -0.68 8.40 -16.80
C GLU A 82 -0.69 7.01 -17.47
N LEU A 83 0.02 6.04 -16.88
CA LEU A 83 -0.01 4.65 -17.34
C LEU A 83 -1.42 4.04 -17.27
N HIS A 84 -2.16 4.29 -16.18
CA HIS A 84 -3.53 3.83 -16.06
C HIS A 84 -4.45 4.48 -17.11
N HIS A 85 -4.33 5.79 -17.34
CA HIS A 85 -5.12 6.50 -18.35
C HIS A 85 -4.80 6.03 -19.77
N LYS A 86 -3.52 5.73 -20.06
CA LYS A 86 -3.09 5.18 -21.35
C LYS A 86 -3.61 3.76 -21.60
N ASN A 87 -3.65 2.92 -20.57
CA ASN A 87 -4.06 1.52 -20.68
C ASN A 87 -5.58 1.32 -20.55
N HIS A 88 -6.27 2.25 -19.89
CA HIS A 88 -7.72 2.34 -19.84
C HIS A 88 -8.12 3.76 -20.28
N PRO A 89 -8.19 4.04 -21.59
CA PRO A 89 -8.78 5.28 -22.06
C PRO A 89 -10.23 5.26 -21.58
N HIS A 90 -10.53 6.09 -20.58
CA HIS A 90 -11.91 6.33 -20.21
C HIS A 90 -12.61 6.87 -21.47
N PRO A 91 -13.72 6.27 -21.94
CA PRO A 91 -14.54 6.94 -22.92
C PRO A 91 -15.01 8.22 -22.24
N HIS A 92 -14.50 9.37 -22.70
CA HIS A 92 -15.10 10.65 -22.38
C HIS A 92 -16.55 10.57 -22.87
N PRO A 93 -17.58 10.71 -22.01
CA PRO A 93 -18.87 11.07 -22.54
C PRO A 93 -18.72 12.53 -22.97
N HIS A 94 -18.57 12.73 -24.28
CA HIS A 94 -18.92 13.99 -24.91
C HIS A 94 -20.42 14.15 -24.69
N HIS A 95 -20.82 14.81 -23.61
CA HIS A 95 -22.16 15.36 -23.54
C HIS A 95 -22.13 16.74 -24.22
N PRO A 96 -22.98 16.96 -25.24
CA PRO A 96 -23.14 18.25 -25.92
C PRO A 96 -23.74 19.31 -24.99
#